data_AF-A0A920SFE7-F1
#
_entry.id   AF-A0A920SFE7-F1
#
_cell.length_a   1.000
_cell.length_b   1.000
_cell.length_c   1.000
_cell.angle_alpha   90.00
_cell.angle_beta   90.00
_cell.angle_gamma   90.00
#
_symmetry.space_group_name_H-M   'P 1'
#
loop_
_entity.id
_entity.type
_entity.pdbx_description
1 polymer ?
#
loop_
_entity_poly.entity_id
_entity_poly.type
_entity_poly.pdbx_seq_one_letter_code
_entity_poly.pdbx_strand_id
1 'polypeptide(L)'
;MGWVVVDSFHEMQLLDELANKAGKKQDILIRVSPGVDPHTHVYTTTGILDSKFGFSIQTGHAAEAVRMGLASKNLNLRGLHFHLGSPIFELEPYQVAVDVVLRFAAEFREEGLEMTKFSPGGGFAIGYTTKDEPPSVSAYAEAIISTMNATCQDLSMEMPALVIEPGRAIIGPAGVAIYSIGAIKEVPGVRKFVSVDGGMGDNIRPALYQAEYEVVAATKVNQDPVEKVTIAGKYCESGDLLASDIMLPELESGDLLAIPAAGAYCPSMASNYNMNPRPPMVVVKDGKSRMIRRRESYQDLMHCDVV
;
A
#
# COMPACT_ATOMS: atom_id res chain seq x y z
N MET A 1 5.24 -17.17 7.27
CA MET A 1 4.13 -17.58 6.39
C MET A 1 4.70 -18.43 5.27
N GLY A 2 3.98 -19.47 4.85
CA GLY A 2 4.48 -20.48 3.91
C GLY A 2 3.52 -20.84 2.79
N TRP A 3 2.55 -19.96 2.49
CA TRP A 3 1.63 -20.11 1.35
C TRP A 3 1.98 -19.15 0.22
N VAL A 4 1.53 -19.48 -0.99
CA VAL A 4 1.60 -18.63 -2.19
C VAL A 4 0.19 -18.21 -2.57
N VAL A 5 -0.02 -16.91 -2.82
CA VAL A 5 -1.29 -16.44 -3.38
C VAL A 5 -1.18 -16.48 -4.89
N VAL A 6 -1.89 -17.41 -5.53
CA VAL A 6 -1.83 -17.60 -6.99
C VAL A 6 -2.76 -16.62 -7.70
N ASP A 7 -2.28 -16.08 -8.82
CA ASP A 7 -2.89 -14.95 -9.54
C ASP A 7 -3.25 -15.31 -10.99
N SER A 8 -2.76 -16.43 -11.53
CA SER A 8 -3.07 -16.87 -12.90
C SER A 8 -3.01 -18.39 -13.09
N PHE A 9 -3.70 -18.91 -14.12
CA PHE A 9 -3.66 -20.34 -14.45
C PHE A 9 -2.24 -20.83 -14.76
N HIS A 10 -1.45 -20.01 -15.44
CA HIS A 10 -0.05 -20.33 -15.74
C HIS A 10 0.78 -20.48 -14.46
N GLU A 11 0.60 -19.57 -13.49
CA GLU A 11 1.28 -19.65 -12.20
C GLU A 11 0.89 -20.92 -11.43
N MET A 12 -0.40 -21.30 -11.44
CA MET A 12 -0.85 -22.54 -10.80
C MET A 12 -0.18 -23.78 -11.39
N GLN A 13 -0.11 -23.88 -12.72
CA GLN A 13 0.57 -24.98 -13.42
C GLN A 13 2.05 -25.03 -13.07
N LEU A 14 2.73 -23.89 -13.19
CA LEU A 14 4.16 -23.77 -12.89
C LEU A 14 4.46 -24.12 -11.43
N LEU A 15 3.64 -23.64 -10.49
CA LEU A 15 3.84 -23.90 -9.07
C LEU A 15 3.61 -25.38 -8.73
N ASP A 16 2.61 -26.05 -9.31
CA ASP A 16 2.40 -27.48 -9.12
C ASP A 16 3.60 -28.30 -9.63
N GLU A 17 4.14 -27.95 -10.80
CA GLU A 17 5.35 -28.59 -11.34
C GLU A 17 6.59 -28.37 -10.47
N LEU A 18 6.79 -27.15 -9.98
CA LEU A 18 7.92 -26.81 -9.10
C LEU A 18 7.80 -27.50 -7.74
N ALA A 19 6.59 -27.55 -7.17
CA ALA A 19 6.31 -28.26 -5.93
C ALA A 19 6.57 -29.76 -6.08
N ASN A 20 6.16 -30.37 -7.21
CA ASN A 20 6.46 -31.76 -7.55
C ASN A 20 7.97 -32.02 -7.63
N LYS A 21 8.71 -31.18 -8.38
CA LYS A 21 10.18 -31.29 -8.50
C LYS A 21 10.87 -31.17 -7.15
N ALA A 22 10.33 -30.36 -6.25
CA ALA A 22 10.83 -30.19 -4.90
C ALA A 22 10.37 -31.30 -3.92
N GLY A 23 9.49 -32.23 -4.35
CA GLY A 23 8.90 -33.26 -3.49
C GLY A 23 8.07 -32.71 -2.34
N LYS A 24 7.40 -31.56 -2.55
CA LYS A 24 6.62 -30.85 -1.53
C LYS A 24 5.18 -30.64 -1.99
N LYS A 25 4.28 -30.48 -1.01
CA LYS A 25 2.93 -29.95 -1.24
C LYS A 25 2.89 -28.48 -0.78
N GLN A 26 2.61 -27.57 -1.69
CA GLN A 26 2.61 -26.12 -1.44
C GLN A 26 1.20 -25.64 -1.05
N ASP A 27 1.06 -25.05 0.13
CA ASP A 27 -0.18 -24.38 0.52
C ASP A 27 -0.40 -23.15 -0.37
N ILE A 28 -1.61 -22.99 -0.89
CA ILE A 28 -1.98 -21.84 -1.73
C ILE A 28 -3.27 -21.17 -1.25
N LEU A 29 -3.37 -19.87 -1.53
CA LEU A 29 -4.65 -19.17 -1.62
C LEU A 29 -4.86 -18.78 -3.08
N ILE A 30 -6.11 -18.76 -3.54
CA ILE A 30 -6.43 -18.24 -4.88
C ILE A 30 -6.89 -16.79 -4.73
N ARG A 31 -6.24 -15.87 -5.47
CA ARG A 31 -6.69 -14.49 -5.52
C ARG A 31 -7.91 -14.37 -6.42
N VAL A 32 -9.02 -13.90 -5.87
CA VAL A 32 -10.27 -13.66 -6.59
C VAL A 32 -10.56 -12.17 -6.70
N SER A 33 -11.26 -11.79 -7.76
CA SER A 33 -11.83 -10.45 -7.91
C SER A 33 -13.35 -10.51 -7.68
N PRO A 34 -13.85 -9.89 -6.58
CA PRO A 34 -15.26 -9.95 -6.22
C PRO A 34 -16.15 -8.98 -7.01
N GLY A 35 -15.59 -8.14 -7.88
CA GLY A 35 -16.40 -7.14 -8.60
C GLY A 35 -16.93 -6.03 -7.70
N VAL A 36 -16.20 -5.67 -6.63
CA VAL A 36 -16.56 -4.57 -5.71
C VAL A 36 -15.61 -3.38 -5.89
N ASP A 37 -16.17 -2.21 -6.18
CA ASP A 37 -15.42 -0.96 -6.28
C ASP A 37 -15.32 -0.32 -4.89
N PRO A 38 -14.09 -0.06 -4.37
CA PRO A 38 -13.93 0.53 -3.06
C PRO A 38 -14.44 1.98 -2.95
N HIS A 39 -14.62 2.70 -4.07
CA HIS A 39 -14.93 4.13 -4.08
C HIS A 39 -16.38 4.47 -4.42
N THR A 40 -17.16 3.55 -4.97
CA THR A 40 -18.51 3.89 -5.49
C THR A 40 -19.67 3.15 -4.82
N HIS A 41 -19.46 2.29 -3.82
CA HIS A 41 -20.51 1.49 -3.15
C HIS A 41 -21.40 0.65 -4.10
N VAL A 42 -21.13 0.65 -5.42
CA VAL A 42 -21.93 -0.03 -6.44
C VAL A 42 -21.15 -1.21 -7.01
N TYR A 43 -21.83 -2.35 -7.15
CA TYR A 43 -21.36 -3.47 -7.96
C TYR A 43 -21.32 -3.04 -9.44
N THR A 44 -20.16 -2.58 -9.90
CA THR A 44 -20.01 -2.12 -11.29
C THR A 44 -19.33 -3.19 -12.14
N THR A 45 -20.06 -3.71 -13.12
CA THR A 45 -19.58 -4.80 -13.99
C THR A 45 -18.47 -4.37 -14.95
N THR A 46 -18.30 -3.07 -15.21
CA THR A 46 -17.50 -2.58 -16.34
C THR A 46 -16.10 -2.06 -15.98
N GLY A 47 -15.87 -1.60 -14.75
CA GLY A 47 -14.58 -1.03 -14.32
C GLY A 47 -13.70 -1.99 -13.51
N ILE A 48 -14.29 -2.96 -12.83
CA ILE A 48 -13.59 -3.85 -11.88
C ILE A 48 -13.06 -5.12 -12.57
N LEU A 49 -13.59 -5.46 -13.75
CA LEU A 49 -13.08 -6.53 -14.61
C LEU A 49 -11.73 -6.19 -15.25
N ASP A 50 -11.39 -4.91 -15.39
CA ASP A 50 -10.12 -4.45 -15.97
C ASP A 50 -9.01 -4.38 -14.91
N SER A 51 -8.78 -5.51 -14.26
CA SER A 51 -7.68 -5.70 -13.31
C SER A 51 -6.74 -6.77 -13.85
N LYS A 52 -5.44 -6.51 -13.79
CA LYS A 52 -4.40 -7.51 -14.11
C LYS A 52 -4.27 -8.62 -13.06
N PHE A 53 -5.01 -8.53 -11.96
CA PHE A 53 -4.84 -9.37 -10.78
C PHE A 53 -6.05 -10.25 -10.50
N GLY A 54 -5.76 -11.48 -10.11
CA GLY A 54 -6.71 -12.48 -9.64
C GLY A 54 -7.67 -12.99 -10.71
N PHE A 55 -8.48 -13.95 -10.29
CA PHE A 55 -9.51 -14.54 -11.12
C PHE A 55 -10.87 -13.91 -10.84
N SER A 56 -11.55 -13.40 -11.87
CA SER A 56 -12.87 -12.79 -11.70
C SER A 56 -13.95 -13.83 -11.40
N ILE A 57 -14.73 -13.57 -10.34
CA ILE A 57 -15.90 -14.38 -9.99
C ILE A 57 -16.96 -14.28 -11.09
N GLN A 58 -17.21 -13.07 -11.61
CA GLN A 58 -18.22 -12.79 -12.63
C GLN A 58 -17.99 -13.55 -13.94
N THR A 59 -16.73 -13.72 -14.33
CA THR A 59 -16.37 -14.43 -15.58
C THR A 59 -16.37 -15.95 -15.46
N GLY A 60 -16.45 -16.48 -14.23
CA GLY A 60 -16.28 -17.91 -13.95
C GLY A 60 -14.83 -18.38 -13.86
N HIS A 61 -13.84 -17.55 -14.18
CA HIS A 61 -12.42 -17.92 -14.05
C HIS A 61 -12.03 -18.27 -12.61
N ALA A 62 -12.64 -17.63 -11.60
CA ALA A 62 -12.40 -17.99 -10.20
C ALA A 62 -12.85 -19.42 -9.91
N ALA A 63 -13.99 -19.85 -10.46
CA ALA A 63 -14.51 -21.20 -10.28
C ALA A 63 -13.59 -22.24 -10.93
N GLU A 64 -13.08 -21.95 -12.13
CA GLU A 64 -12.09 -22.79 -12.81
C GLU A 64 -10.80 -22.90 -11.99
N ALA A 65 -10.30 -21.79 -11.45
CA ALA A 65 -9.11 -21.79 -10.61
C ALA A 65 -9.30 -22.62 -9.33
N VAL A 66 -10.45 -22.51 -8.66
CA VAL A 66 -10.75 -23.32 -7.46
C VAL A 66 -10.73 -24.81 -7.80
N ARG A 67 -11.42 -25.23 -8.86
CA ARG A 67 -11.45 -26.63 -9.30
C ARG A 67 -10.06 -27.15 -9.69
N MET A 68 -9.28 -26.32 -10.38
CA MET A 68 -7.89 -26.65 -10.70
C MET A 68 -7.04 -26.82 -9.43
N GLY A 69 -7.21 -25.95 -8.45
CA GLY A 69 -6.52 -26.03 -7.16
C GLY A 69 -6.88 -27.29 -6.37
N LEU A 70 -8.16 -27.69 -6.38
CA LEU A 70 -8.64 -28.93 -5.76
C LEU A 70 -8.12 -30.20 -6.47
N ALA A 71 -8.02 -30.16 -7.80
CA ALA A 71 -7.51 -31.27 -8.61
C ALA A 71 -5.97 -31.41 -8.61
N SER A 72 -5.26 -30.39 -8.12
CA SER A 72 -3.80 -30.34 -8.12
C SER A 72 -3.21 -31.35 -7.13
N LYS A 73 -2.14 -32.05 -7.54
CA LYS A 73 -1.52 -33.09 -6.71
C LYS A 73 -0.54 -32.50 -5.70
N ASN A 74 0.14 -31.41 -6.08
CA ASN A 74 1.24 -30.80 -5.34
C ASN A 74 0.87 -29.43 -4.77
N LEU A 75 -0.34 -28.94 -5.04
CA LEU A 75 -0.91 -27.77 -4.39
C LEU A 75 -1.94 -28.17 -3.35
N ASN A 76 -2.05 -27.36 -2.31
CA ASN A 76 -3.01 -27.53 -1.25
C ASN A 76 -3.81 -26.25 -1.10
N LEU A 77 -5.01 -26.22 -1.68
CA LEU A 77 -5.87 -25.05 -1.64
C LEU A 77 -6.41 -24.84 -0.21
N ARG A 78 -5.94 -23.79 0.47
CA ARG A 78 -6.32 -23.48 1.85
C ARG A 78 -7.44 -22.45 1.96
N GLY A 79 -7.71 -21.72 0.88
CA GLY A 79 -8.79 -20.75 0.82
C GLY A 79 -8.55 -19.64 -0.21
N LEU A 80 -9.21 -18.51 0.02
CA LEU A 80 -9.30 -17.42 -0.96
C LEU A 80 -8.70 -16.12 -0.42
N HIS A 81 -8.23 -15.31 -1.36
CA HIS A 81 -7.69 -13.97 -1.15
C HIS A 81 -8.40 -12.97 -2.05
N PHE A 82 -8.62 -11.74 -1.58
CA PHE A 82 -8.86 -10.60 -2.46
C PHE A 82 -8.17 -9.34 -1.92
N HIS A 83 -8.04 -8.32 -2.75
CA HIS A 83 -7.59 -7.00 -2.34
C HIS A 83 -8.30 -5.93 -3.17
N LEU A 84 -9.00 -5.02 -2.49
CA LEU A 84 -9.87 -4.03 -3.13
C LEU A 84 -9.13 -2.78 -3.63
N GLY A 85 -7.88 -2.57 -3.21
CA GLY A 85 -7.08 -1.39 -3.56
C GLY A 85 -6.57 -0.62 -2.33
N SER A 86 -6.01 0.57 -2.56
CA SER A 86 -5.47 1.43 -1.50
C SER A 86 -5.36 2.89 -1.96
N PRO A 87 -5.65 3.88 -1.09
CA PRO A 87 -6.26 3.73 0.24
C PRO A 87 -7.79 3.55 0.16
N ILE A 88 -8.38 2.87 1.15
CA ILE A 88 -9.84 2.68 1.25
C ILE A 88 -10.30 3.26 2.58
N PHE A 89 -11.12 4.31 2.55
CA PHE A 89 -11.64 4.98 3.76
C PHE A 89 -12.99 4.37 4.19
N GLU A 90 -13.67 3.70 3.28
CA GLU A 90 -15.00 3.14 3.47
C GLU A 90 -14.92 1.72 4.05
N LEU A 91 -15.84 1.39 4.97
CA LEU A 91 -15.91 0.06 5.58
C LEU A 91 -16.81 -0.90 4.77
N GLU A 92 -17.86 -0.37 4.15
CA GLU A 92 -18.87 -1.14 3.43
C GLU A 92 -18.30 -1.99 2.27
N PRO A 93 -17.33 -1.52 1.45
CA PRO A 93 -16.75 -2.36 0.40
C PRO A 93 -16.12 -3.65 0.93
N TYR A 94 -15.51 -3.62 2.13
CA TYR A 94 -15.01 -4.83 2.75
C TYR A 94 -16.14 -5.78 3.15
N GLN A 95 -17.24 -5.27 3.71
CA GLN A 95 -18.39 -6.09 4.09
C GLN A 95 -18.98 -6.78 2.85
N VAL A 96 -19.23 -6.02 1.78
CA VAL A 96 -19.76 -6.57 0.51
C VAL A 96 -18.83 -7.61 -0.09
N ALA A 97 -17.53 -7.30 -0.20
CA ALA A 97 -16.57 -8.23 -0.78
C ALA A 97 -16.38 -9.50 0.06
N VAL A 98 -16.39 -9.38 1.39
CA VAL A 98 -16.30 -10.54 2.29
C VAL A 98 -17.50 -11.46 2.09
N ASP A 99 -18.72 -10.92 2.11
CA ASP A 99 -19.93 -11.72 1.91
C ASP A 99 -19.92 -12.44 0.55
N VAL A 100 -19.62 -11.71 -0.54
CA VAL A 100 -19.53 -12.25 -1.90
C VAL A 100 -18.52 -13.41 -1.99
N VAL A 101 -17.31 -13.24 -1.46
CA VAL A 101 -16.26 -14.25 -1.59
C VAL A 101 -16.54 -15.47 -0.70
N LEU A 102 -17.10 -15.30 0.49
CA LEU A 102 -17.48 -16.43 1.35
C LEU A 102 -18.63 -17.25 0.75
N ARG A 103 -19.64 -16.58 0.17
CA ARG A 103 -20.73 -17.27 -0.55
C ARG A 103 -20.22 -18.01 -1.77
N PHE A 104 -19.35 -17.37 -2.56
CA PHE A 104 -18.68 -18.03 -3.68
C PHE A 104 -17.88 -19.25 -3.24
N ALA A 105 -17.10 -19.17 -2.15
CA ALA A 105 -16.35 -20.32 -1.63
C ALA A 105 -17.26 -21.48 -1.21
N ALA A 106 -18.44 -21.18 -0.64
CA ALA A 106 -19.37 -22.19 -0.17
C ALA A 106 -19.93 -23.09 -1.29
N GLU A 107 -19.97 -22.60 -2.54
CA GLU A 107 -20.39 -23.39 -3.71
C GLU A 107 -19.49 -24.62 -3.95
N PHE A 108 -18.23 -24.58 -3.50
CA PHE A 108 -17.24 -25.64 -3.74
C PHE A 108 -17.02 -26.57 -2.55
N ARG A 109 -17.81 -26.45 -1.48
CA ARG A 109 -17.67 -27.31 -0.29
C ARG A 109 -17.91 -28.78 -0.62
N GLU A 110 -18.97 -29.07 -1.37
CA GLU A 110 -19.27 -30.43 -1.84
C GLU A 110 -18.26 -30.94 -2.89
N GLU A 111 -17.54 -30.02 -3.55
CA GLU A 111 -16.42 -30.34 -4.44
C GLU A 111 -15.10 -30.59 -3.65
N GLY A 112 -15.10 -30.39 -2.33
CA GLY A 112 -13.97 -30.67 -1.43
C GLY A 112 -13.19 -29.45 -0.95
N LEU A 113 -13.68 -28.22 -1.17
CA LEU A 113 -13.04 -27.02 -0.62
C LEU A 113 -13.23 -26.90 0.89
N GLU A 114 -12.19 -27.22 1.64
CA GLU A 114 -12.06 -26.90 3.06
C GLU A 114 -11.34 -25.56 3.25
N MET A 115 -12.11 -24.46 3.26
CA MET A 115 -11.55 -23.13 3.44
C MET A 115 -11.12 -22.91 4.90
N THR A 116 -9.82 -23.03 5.16
CA THR A 116 -9.22 -22.84 6.50
C THR A 116 -8.57 -21.46 6.67
N LYS A 117 -8.37 -20.74 5.56
CA LYS A 117 -7.77 -19.41 5.50
C LYS A 117 -8.61 -18.50 4.63
N PHE A 118 -8.75 -17.25 5.06
CA PHE A 118 -9.41 -16.23 4.28
C PHE A 118 -8.69 -14.90 4.44
N SER A 119 -8.39 -14.25 3.32
CA SER A 119 -7.69 -12.98 3.32
C SER A 119 -8.43 -11.90 2.52
N PRO A 120 -8.99 -10.88 3.17
CA PRO A 120 -9.52 -9.69 2.49
C PRO A 120 -8.42 -8.67 2.12
N GLY A 121 -7.15 -9.09 2.21
CA GLY A 121 -5.99 -8.26 1.89
C GLY A 121 -5.74 -7.13 2.89
N GLY A 122 -5.12 -6.06 2.40
CA GLY A 122 -4.96 -4.78 3.11
C GLY A 122 -5.72 -3.67 2.41
N GLY A 123 -5.18 -2.44 2.48
CA GLY A 123 -5.79 -1.25 1.84
C GLY A 123 -6.23 -0.18 2.83
N PHE A 124 -6.15 -0.49 4.14
CA PHE A 124 -6.55 0.40 5.23
C PHE A 124 -5.89 1.77 5.12
N ALA A 125 -6.72 2.81 5.17
CA ALA A 125 -6.31 4.18 5.00
C ALA A 125 -5.48 4.70 6.19
N ILE A 126 -4.74 5.77 5.95
CA ILE A 126 -4.10 6.60 6.97
C ILE A 126 -4.33 8.07 6.61
N GLY A 127 -4.22 8.96 7.59
CA GLY A 127 -4.20 10.39 7.31
C GLY A 127 -2.84 10.84 6.80
N TYR A 128 -2.81 11.47 5.63
CA TYR A 128 -1.64 12.16 5.09
C TYR A 128 -1.68 13.65 5.40
N THR A 129 -2.87 14.22 5.48
CA THR A 129 -3.14 15.61 5.85
C THR A 129 -4.01 15.67 7.10
N THR A 130 -4.05 16.84 7.74
CA THR A 130 -4.96 17.11 8.87
C THR A 130 -6.45 17.03 8.52
N LYS A 131 -6.81 16.99 7.23
CA LYS A 131 -8.20 16.86 6.76
C LYS A 131 -8.66 15.40 6.63
N ASP A 132 -7.71 14.46 6.66
CA ASP A 132 -8.02 13.05 6.47
C ASP A 132 -8.47 12.41 7.79
N GLU A 133 -9.65 11.79 7.76
CA GLU A 133 -10.21 11.06 8.90
C GLU A 133 -10.35 9.56 8.57
N PRO A 134 -9.25 8.77 8.61
CA PRO A 134 -9.33 7.35 8.35
C PRO A 134 -10.07 6.62 9.49
N PRO A 135 -10.83 5.55 9.18
CA PRO A 135 -11.36 4.67 10.22
C PRO A 135 -10.24 4.08 11.07
N SER A 136 -10.56 3.79 12.33
CA SER A 136 -9.65 3.05 13.20
C SER A 136 -9.47 1.62 12.69
N VAL A 137 -8.32 1.02 13.00
CA VAL A 137 -8.06 -0.40 12.68
C VAL A 137 -9.12 -1.32 13.29
N SER A 138 -9.65 -0.97 14.47
CA SER A 138 -10.75 -1.72 15.09
C SER A 138 -12.05 -1.63 14.30
N ALA A 139 -12.32 -0.50 13.62
CA ALA A 139 -13.51 -0.36 12.79
C ALA A 139 -13.43 -1.26 11.53
N TYR A 140 -12.26 -1.34 10.88
CA TYR A 140 -12.04 -2.31 9.79
C TYR A 140 -12.19 -3.76 10.28
N ALA A 141 -11.59 -4.08 11.43
CA ALA A 141 -11.68 -5.42 12.01
C ALA A 141 -13.13 -5.81 12.33
N GLU A 142 -13.89 -4.91 12.96
CA GLU A 142 -15.30 -5.14 13.29
C GLU A 142 -16.14 -5.35 12.03
N ALA A 143 -15.98 -4.51 11.01
CA ALA A 143 -16.70 -4.64 9.74
C ALA A 143 -16.42 -6.00 9.06
N ILE A 144 -15.16 -6.41 8.98
CA ILE A 144 -14.77 -7.69 8.38
C ILE A 144 -15.28 -8.88 9.20
N ILE A 145 -15.01 -8.89 10.51
CA ILE A 145 -15.31 -10.04 11.38
C ILE A 145 -16.81 -10.23 11.57
N SER A 146 -17.58 -9.14 11.75
CA SER A 146 -19.04 -9.23 11.87
C SER A 146 -19.68 -9.82 10.62
N THR A 147 -19.24 -9.39 9.42
CA THR A 147 -19.71 -9.97 8.16
C THR A 147 -19.26 -11.42 8.02
N MET A 148 -18.01 -11.76 8.32
CA MET A 148 -17.54 -13.16 8.29
C MET A 148 -18.40 -14.06 9.17
N ASN A 149 -18.70 -13.63 10.41
CA ASN A 149 -19.52 -14.38 11.35
C ASN A 149 -20.94 -14.60 10.81
N ALA A 150 -21.60 -13.53 10.37
CA ALA A 150 -22.96 -13.60 9.84
C ALA A 150 -23.03 -14.51 8.60
N THR A 151 -22.16 -14.30 7.61
CA THR A 151 -22.17 -15.08 6.38
C THR A 151 -21.81 -16.56 6.62
N CYS A 152 -20.83 -16.86 7.49
CA CYS A 152 -20.50 -18.25 7.83
C CYS A 152 -21.63 -18.95 8.58
N GLN A 153 -22.32 -18.25 9.48
CA GLN A 153 -23.49 -18.78 10.18
C GLN A 153 -24.63 -19.09 9.21
N ASP A 154 -24.96 -18.16 8.31
CA ASP A 154 -25.99 -18.33 7.28
C ASP A 154 -25.71 -19.55 6.38
N LEU A 155 -24.44 -19.77 6.04
CA LEU A 155 -24.00 -20.86 5.17
C LEU A 155 -23.73 -22.17 5.90
N SER A 156 -23.88 -22.21 7.23
CA SER A 156 -23.48 -23.35 8.08
C SER A 156 -22.04 -23.82 7.75
N MET A 157 -21.13 -22.86 7.65
CA MET A 157 -19.71 -23.06 7.32
C MET A 157 -18.86 -22.74 8.56
N GLU A 158 -17.78 -23.50 8.77
CA GLU A 158 -16.81 -23.15 9.80
C GLU A 158 -16.10 -21.84 9.45
N MET A 159 -15.87 -20.99 10.45
CA MET A 159 -15.19 -19.71 10.23
C MET A 159 -13.71 -19.95 9.91
N PRO A 160 -13.22 -19.54 8.72
CA PRO A 160 -11.81 -19.67 8.39
C PRO A 160 -10.97 -18.70 9.24
N ALA A 161 -9.69 -19.03 9.43
CA ALA A 161 -8.78 -18.09 10.07
C ALA A 161 -8.55 -16.86 9.18
N LEU A 162 -8.93 -15.68 9.69
CA LEU A 162 -8.73 -14.41 9.03
C LEU A 162 -7.24 -14.04 8.96
N VAL A 163 -6.80 -13.60 7.78
CA VAL A 163 -5.45 -13.07 7.52
C VAL A 163 -5.57 -11.71 6.85
N ILE A 164 -5.12 -10.65 7.52
CA ILE A 164 -5.08 -9.29 6.96
C ILE A 164 -3.67 -8.92 6.50
N GLU A 165 -3.56 -8.03 5.51
CA GLU A 165 -2.28 -7.65 4.88
C GLU A 165 -2.00 -6.13 4.93
N PRO A 166 -2.11 -5.45 6.09
CA PRO A 166 -1.88 -4.01 6.16
C PRO A 166 -0.40 -3.66 5.99
N GLY A 167 -0.06 -2.98 4.90
CA GLY A 167 1.26 -2.34 4.74
C GLY A 167 1.24 -0.89 5.23
N ARG A 168 0.55 -0.03 4.48
CA ARG A 168 0.46 1.42 4.71
C ARG A 168 0.07 1.79 6.14
N ALA A 169 -0.97 1.14 6.68
CA ALA A 169 -1.49 1.42 8.01
C ALA A 169 -0.53 1.08 9.15
N ILE A 170 0.42 0.17 8.94
CA ILE A 170 1.45 -0.15 9.93
C ILE A 170 2.61 0.85 9.84
N ILE A 171 3.23 0.95 8.65
CA ILE A 171 4.53 1.62 8.54
C ILE A 171 4.44 3.09 8.13
N GLY A 172 3.34 3.51 7.50
CA GLY A 172 3.15 4.88 7.00
C GLY A 172 3.32 5.92 8.10
N PRO A 173 2.46 5.91 9.14
CA PRO A 173 2.53 6.88 10.24
C PRO A 173 3.83 6.84 11.05
N ALA A 174 4.54 5.70 11.04
CA ALA A 174 5.79 5.55 11.78
C ALA A 174 6.98 6.28 11.13
N GLY A 175 6.88 6.66 9.85
CA GLY A 175 7.94 7.36 9.12
C GLY A 175 7.67 8.85 8.96
N VAL A 176 8.69 9.66 9.21
CA VAL A 176 8.72 11.10 8.94
C VAL A 176 9.95 11.40 8.10
N ALA A 177 9.77 12.06 6.96
CA ALA A 177 10.87 12.56 6.16
C ALA A 177 11.25 13.95 6.65
N ILE A 178 12.55 14.18 6.85
CA ILE A 178 13.10 15.46 7.33
C ILE A 178 13.99 16.02 6.24
N TYR A 179 13.79 17.31 5.96
CA TYR A 179 14.52 18.03 4.93
C TYR A 179 15.09 19.34 5.48
N SER A 180 16.22 19.77 4.93
CA SER A 180 16.78 21.10 5.17
C SER A 180 16.39 22.04 4.04
N ILE A 181 15.95 23.25 4.37
CA ILE A 181 15.63 24.27 3.36
C ILE A 181 16.93 24.85 2.79
N GLY A 182 17.04 24.82 1.46
CA GLY A 182 18.08 25.49 0.70
C GLY A 182 17.60 26.86 0.21
N ALA A 183 17.35 26.96 -1.11
CA ALA A 183 16.96 28.22 -1.74
C ALA A 183 15.46 28.51 -1.58
N ILE A 184 15.14 29.77 -1.28
CA ILE A 184 13.78 30.29 -1.31
C ILE A 184 13.70 31.29 -2.45
N LYS A 185 12.76 31.08 -3.38
CA LYS A 185 12.57 31.93 -4.56
C LYS A 185 11.14 32.40 -4.63
N GLU A 186 10.96 33.72 -4.59
CA GLU A 186 9.67 34.32 -4.89
C GLU A 186 9.57 34.64 -6.38
N VAL A 187 8.47 34.23 -7.00
CA VAL A 187 8.04 34.69 -8.32
C VAL A 187 6.87 35.65 -8.08
N PRO A 188 7.09 36.98 -8.18
CA PRO A 188 6.09 37.97 -7.82
C PRO A 188 4.76 37.74 -8.54
N GLY A 189 3.66 37.72 -7.77
CA GLY A 189 2.31 37.49 -8.29
C GLY A 189 2.00 36.05 -8.74
N VAL A 190 2.95 35.13 -8.62
CA VAL A 190 2.80 33.73 -9.05
C VAL A 190 2.88 32.78 -7.87
N ARG A 191 4.07 32.62 -7.27
CA ARG A 191 4.32 31.59 -6.25
C ARG A 191 5.64 31.81 -5.52
N LYS A 192 5.68 31.48 -4.23
CA LYS A 192 6.92 31.34 -3.46
C LYS A 192 7.34 29.87 -3.41
N PHE A 193 8.51 29.56 -3.95
CA PHE A 193 9.09 28.23 -3.96
C PHE A 193 10.13 28.10 -2.84
N VAL A 194 10.07 26.99 -2.13
CA VAL A 194 10.99 26.61 -1.06
C VAL A 194 11.65 25.31 -1.47
N SER A 195 12.94 25.37 -1.79
CA SER A 195 13.71 24.22 -2.29
C SER A 195 14.31 23.45 -1.12
N VAL A 196 14.19 22.12 -1.14
CA VAL A 196 14.74 21.24 -0.10
C VAL A 196 15.86 20.34 -0.61
N ASP A 197 16.62 19.73 0.30
CA ASP A 197 17.76 18.85 0.02
C ASP A 197 17.39 17.41 -0.43
N GLY A 198 16.10 17.15 -0.65
CA GLY A 198 15.52 15.93 -1.21
C GLY A 198 14.54 16.22 -2.35
N GLY A 199 13.47 15.43 -2.49
CA GLY A 199 12.46 15.60 -3.54
C GLY A 199 11.92 14.27 -4.08
N MET A 200 11.57 14.26 -5.36
CA MET A 200 10.95 13.11 -6.04
C MET A 200 11.79 11.83 -6.00
N GLY A 201 13.11 11.92 -5.85
CA GLY A 201 13.97 10.75 -5.73
C GLY A 201 13.86 10.02 -4.38
N ASP A 202 13.38 10.67 -3.31
CA ASP A 202 13.11 10.03 -2.03
C ASP A 202 11.60 9.93 -1.71
N ASN A 203 10.77 10.79 -2.30
CA ASN A 203 9.32 10.70 -2.24
C ASN A 203 8.71 11.05 -3.61
N ILE A 204 8.56 10.04 -4.46
CA ILE A 204 7.98 10.18 -5.80
C ILE A 204 6.44 10.32 -5.79
N ARG A 205 5.81 10.09 -4.64
CA ARG A 205 4.35 9.91 -4.56
C ARG A 205 3.53 11.14 -4.98
N PRO A 206 3.92 12.39 -4.64
CA PRO A 206 3.23 13.57 -5.14
C PRO A 206 3.25 13.63 -6.67
N ALA A 207 4.38 13.38 -7.31
CA ALA A 207 4.50 13.41 -8.77
C ALA A 207 3.76 12.25 -9.46
N LEU A 208 3.83 11.03 -8.89
CA LEU A 208 3.29 9.83 -9.51
C LEU A 208 1.79 9.60 -9.24
N TYR A 209 1.35 9.90 -8.02
CA TYR A 209 0.00 9.60 -7.55
C TYR A 209 -0.79 10.84 -7.15
N GLN A 210 -0.22 12.04 -7.32
CA GLN A 210 -0.82 13.29 -6.82
C GLN A 210 -1.09 13.20 -5.31
N ALA A 211 -0.26 12.45 -4.58
CA ALA A 211 -0.42 12.28 -3.16
C ALA A 211 -0.14 13.60 -2.43
N GLU A 212 -1.13 14.07 -1.68
CA GLU A 212 -0.97 15.20 -0.77
C GLU A 212 -0.32 14.77 0.53
N TYR A 213 0.38 15.70 1.18
CA TYR A 213 1.03 15.50 2.47
C TYR A 213 0.89 16.75 3.32
N GLU A 214 0.72 16.56 4.62
CA GLU A 214 1.02 17.58 5.63
C GLU A 214 2.51 17.91 5.58
N VAL A 215 2.85 19.18 5.73
CA VAL A 215 4.23 19.65 5.87
C VAL A 215 4.31 20.55 7.09
N VAL A 216 5.29 20.29 7.94
CA VAL A 216 5.49 21.01 9.19
C VAL A 216 6.85 21.68 9.18
N ALA A 217 6.93 22.96 9.52
CA ALA A 217 8.19 23.63 9.81
C ALA A 217 8.70 23.15 11.18
N ALA A 218 9.55 22.11 11.18
CA ALA A 218 9.98 21.43 12.40
C ALA A 218 10.76 22.35 13.37
N THR A 219 11.47 23.35 12.84
CA THR A 219 12.17 24.38 13.64
C THR A 219 11.25 25.50 14.13
N LYS A 220 10.02 25.60 13.61
CA LYS A 220 9.08 26.72 13.83
C LYS A 220 7.65 26.22 14.15
N VAL A 221 7.51 25.06 14.79
CA VAL A 221 6.21 24.38 15.00
C VAL A 221 5.16 25.19 15.77
N ASN A 222 5.60 26.15 16.61
CA ASN A 222 4.72 27.00 17.42
C ASN A 222 4.42 28.36 16.77
N GLN A 223 4.83 28.58 15.52
CA GLN A 223 4.57 29.81 14.80
C GLN A 223 3.34 29.66 13.92
N ASP A 224 2.57 30.74 13.79
CA ASP A 224 1.38 30.75 12.96
C ASP A 224 1.74 30.70 11.46
N PRO A 225 0.95 29.99 10.63
CA PRO A 225 1.11 30.04 9.19
C PRO A 225 0.77 31.43 8.64
N VAL A 226 1.74 32.10 8.03
CA VAL A 226 1.60 33.49 7.52
C VAL A 226 1.80 33.61 6.02
N GLU A 227 2.35 32.60 5.37
CA GLU A 227 2.64 32.64 3.94
C GLU A 227 2.30 31.35 3.21
N LYS A 228 1.91 31.50 1.94
CA LYS A 228 1.59 30.40 1.03
C LYS A 228 2.80 30.04 0.19
N VAL A 229 3.24 28.78 0.25
CA VAL A 229 4.45 28.30 -0.41
C VAL A 229 4.24 26.97 -1.12
N THR A 230 5.13 26.67 -2.07
CA THR A 230 5.27 25.35 -2.69
C THR A 230 6.64 24.78 -2.35
N ILE A 231 6.66 23.56 -1.86
CA ILE A 231 7.87 22.82 -1.53
C ILE A 231 8.35 22.09 -2.78
N ALA A 232 9.50 22.51 -3.29
CA ALA A 232 10.16 21.89 -4.43
C ALA A 232 11.38 21.08 -3.97
N GLY A 233 11.66 19.96 -4.62
CA GLY A 233 12.92 19.27 -4.43
C GLY A 233 14.08 19.92 -5.19
N LYS A 234 15.22 19.26 -5.19
CA LYS A 234 16.45 19.69 -5.89
C LYS A 234 16.68 19.04 -7.25
N TYR A 235 15.76 18.20 -7.72
CA TYR A 235 15.92 17.45 -8.97
C TYR A 235 15.63 18.36 -10.17
N CYS A 236 16.25 18.06 -11.32
CA CYS A 236 16.17 18.90 -12.52
C CYS A 236 14.87 18.66 -13.32
N GLU A 237 13.74 18.51 -12.64
CA GLU A 237 12.44 18.23 -13.23
C GLU A 237 11.38 19.21 -12.71
N SER A 238 10.57 19.77 -13.60
CA SER A 238 9.58 20.78 -13.17
C SER A 238 8.47 20.19 -12.27
N GLY A 239 8.23 18.88 -12.39
CA GLY A 239 7.32 18.11 -11.54
C GLY A 239 7.88 17.69 -10.19
N ASP A 240 9.12 18.08 -9.84
CA ASP A 240 9.72 17.78 -8.53
C ASP A 240 9.16 18.68 -7.42
N LEU A 241 7.88 18.46 -7.11
CA LEU A 241 7.13 19.16 -6.08
C LEU A 241 6.68 18.16 -5.01
N LEU A 242 6.98 18.44 -3.74
CA LEU A 242 6.57 17.61 -2.61
C LEU A 242 5.21 18.03 -2.04
N ALA A 243 4.91 19.33 -2.06
CA ALA A 243 3.64 19.90 -1.64
C ALA A 243 3.43 21.26 -2.34
N SER A 244 2.20 21.57 -2.73
CA SER A 244 1.87 22.78 -3.49
C SER A 244 0.88 23.67 -2.76
N ASP A 245 1.13 24.99 -2.78
CA ASP A 245 0.22 26.02 -2.28
C ASP A 245 -0.26 25.80 -0.82
N ILE A 246 0.65 25.36 0.05
CA ILE A 246 0.40 25.14 1.47
C ILE A 246 0.74 26.37 2.31
N MET A 247 0.06 26.54 3.45
CA MET A 247 0.34 27.62 4.40
C MET A 247 1.40 27.19 5.40
N LEU A 248 2.46 27.98 5.55
CA LEU A 248 3.53 27.77 6.53
C LEU A 248 3.90 29.08 7.23
N PRO A 249 4.58 29.02 8.40
CA PRO A 249 5.22 30.19 8.99
C PRO A 249 6.25 30.79 8.03
N GLU A 250 6.79 31.97 8.35
CA GLU A 250 7.88 32.54 7.57
C GLU A 250 9.12 31.63 7.61
N LEU A 251 9.54 31.16 6.44
CA LEU A 251 10.65 30.20 6.31
C LEU A 251 11.96 30.87 5.93
N GLU A 252 13.06 30.31 6.42
CA GLU A 252 14.43 30.73 6.11
C GLU A 252 15.29 29.57 5.62
N SER A 253 16.34 29.88 4.87
CA SER A 253 17.35 28.88 4.52
C SER A 253 17.98 28.28 5.79
N GLY A 254 18.08 26.95 5.84
CA GLY A 254 18.57 26.22 7.00
C GLY A 254 17.49 25.75 7.98
N ASP A 255 16.25 26.24 7.88
CA ASP A 255 15.12 25.65 8.61
C ASP A 255 14.88 24.19 8.21
N LEU A 256 14.26 23.41 9.10
CA LEU A 256 13.91 22.02 8.82
C LEU A 256 12.42 21.89 8.51
N LEU A 257 12.11 21.17 7.44
CA LEU A 257 10.76 20.72 7.13
C LEU A 257 10.60 19.23 7.48
N ALA A 258 9.45 18.89 8.04
CA ALA A 258 9.04 17.52 8.30
C ALA A 258 7.81 17.18 7.45
N ILE A 259 7.86 16.02 6.78
CA ILE A 259 6.72 15.42 6.08
C ILE A 259 6.36 14.12 6.80
N PRO A 260 5.29 14.12 7.62
CA PRO A 260 4.78 12.91 8.28
C PRO A 260 4.25 11.88 7.26
N ALA A 261 3.88 10.70 7.77
CA ALA A 261 3.29 9.61 6.98
C ALA A 261 4.17 9.12 5.80
N ALA A 262 5.48 9.34 5.86
CA ALA A 262 6.44 9.03 4.81
C ALA A 262 7.06 7.62 4.92
N GLY A 263 6.60 6.78 5.87
CA GLY A 263 7.20 5.46 6.10
C GLY A 263 6.78 4.41 5.07
N ALA A 264 5.62 4.59 4.43
CA ALA A 264 5.10 3.65 3.43
C ALA A 264 5.38 4.15 2.02
N TYR A 265 5.91 3.25 1.18
CA TYR A 265 6.19 3.45 -0.24
C TYR A 265 7.29 4.48 -0.58
N CYS A 266 7.52 5.54 0.22
CA CYS A 266 8.59 6.50 -0.08
C CYS A 266 9.98 5.84 -0.08
N PRO A 267 10.41 5.14 0.99
CA PRO A 267 11.75 4.53 1.00
C PRO A 267 11.89 3.38 -0.01
N SER A 268 10.81 2.65 -0.29
CA SER A 268 10.83 1.53 -1.24
C SER A 268 10.80 1.98 -2.70
N MET A 269 10.24 3.16 -2.99
CA MET A 269 10.21 3.74 -4.33
C MET A 269 11.33 4.76 -4.56
N ALA A 270 12.25 4.90 -3.61
CA ALA A 270 13.37 5.82 -3.73
C ALA A 270 14.30 5.45 -4.90
N SER A 271 14.70 6.45 -5.67
CA SER A 271 15.58 6.32 -6.83
C SER A 271 16.86 7.14 -6.65
N ASN A 272 17.84 6.90 -7.53
CA ASN A 272 19.05 7.70 -7.63
C ASN A 272 18.98 8.70 -8.78
N TYR A 273 17.78 9.27 -9.04
CA TYR A 273 17.61 10.28 -10.10
C TYR A 273 18.59 11.45 -9.90
N ASN A 274 19.18 11.93 -10.99
CA ASN A 274 20.30 12.88 -10.97
C ASN A 274 21.49 12.47 -10.07
N MET A 275 21.77 11.17 -9.92
CA MET A 275 22.85 10.62 -9.07
C MET A 275 22.75 11.05 -7.60
N ASN A 276 21.54 11.29 -7.10
CA ASN A 276 21.33 11.59 -5.68
C ASN A 276 21.40 10.30 -4.84
N PRO A 277 22.28 10.24 -3.82
CA PRO A 277 22.31 9.08 -2.94
C PRO A 277 21.06 9.00 -2.05
N ARG A 278 20.47 7.80 -1.92
CA ARG A 278 19.28 7.62 -1.07
C ARG A 278 19.56 8.04 0.39
N PRO A 279 18.56 8.62 1.08
CA PRO A 279 18.75 9.14 2.43
C PRO A 279 19.01 8.04 3.46
N PRO A 280 19.65 8.36 4.59
CA PRO A 280 19.74 7.45 5.72
C PRO A 280 18.35 7.25 6.35
N MET A 281 18.14 6.11 6.99
CA MET A 281 16.97 5.85 7.82
C MET A 281 17.41 5.60 9.26
N VAL A 282 16.73 6.27 10.19
CA VAL A 282 17.01 6.22 11.62
C VAL A 282 15.73 5.83 12.35
N VAL A 283 15.85 4.92 13.32
CA VAL A 283 14.77 4.61 14.25
C VAL A 283 15.04 5.35 15.55
N VAL A 284 14.02 5.98 16.10
CA VAL A 284 14.05 6.63 17.41
C VAL A 284 13.12 5.87 18.35
N LYS A 285 13.61 5.52 19.53
CA LYS A 285 12.85 4.86 20.59
C LYS A 285 13.41 5.28 21.95
N ASP A 286 12.53 5.67 22.88
CA ASP A 286 12.87 6.01 24.26
C ASP A 286 14.04 7.01 24.38
N GLY A 287 14.00 8.08 23.58
CA GLY A 287 15.03 9.13 23.54
C GLY A 287 16.37 8.72 22.89
N LYS A 288 16.47 7.49 22.35
CA LYS A 288 17.68 6.99 21.68
C LYS A 288 17.43 6.83 20.19
N SER A 289 18.45 7.13 19.39
CA SER A 289 18.42 6.95 17.93
C SER A 289 19.36 5.82 17.50
N ARG A 290 18.97 5.08 16.47
CA ARG A 290 19.78 4.05 15.81
C ARG A 290 19.61 4.13 14.30
N MET A 291 20.72 4.26 13.58
CA MET A 291 20.69 4.15 12.12
C MET A 291 20.37 2.71 11.71
N ILE A 292 19.35 2.54 10.87
CA ILE A 292 18.95 1.25 10.30
C ILE A 292 19.32 1.11 8.83
N ARG A 293 19.54 2.25 8.14
CA ARG A 293 20.12 2.30 6.79
C ARG A 293 21.03 3.52 6.72
N ARG A 294 22.29 3.33 6.32
CA ARG A 294 23.20 4.46 6.06
C ARG A 294 22.80 5.18 4.78
N ARG A 295 23.20 6.44 4.67
CA ARG A 295 23.12 7.16 3.40
C ARG A 295 23.98 6.41 2.37
N GLU A 296 23.48 6.35 1.14
CA GLU A 296 24.31 5.93 0.02
C GLU A 296 25.43 6.97 -0.21
N SER A 297 26.51 6.52 -0.82
CA SER A 297 27.64 7.32 -1.27
C SER A 297 27.72 7.25 -2.80
N TYR A 298 28.48 8.14 -3.42
CA TYR A 298 28.74 8.04 -4.87
C TYR A 298 29.40 6.70 -5.24
N GLN A 299 30.21 6.12 -4.35
CA GLN A 299 30.80 4.81 -4.59
C GLN A 299 29.76 3.68 -4.68
N ASP A 300 28.65 3.79 -3.94
CA ASP A 300 27.54 2.83 -4.05
C ASP A 300 26.86 2.94 -5.42
N LEU A 301 26.77 4.15 -5.98
CA LEU A 301 26.15 4.39 -7.29
C LEU A 301 27.00 3.86 -8.44
N MET A 302 28.33 3.95 -8.30
CA MET A 302 29.29 3.49 -9.29
C MET A 302 29.67 2.01 -9.12
N HIS A 303 29.02 1.27 -8.21
CA HIS A 303 29.43 -0.10 -7.89
C HIS A 303 29.24 -1.09 -9.05
N CYS A 304 28.33 -0.77 -9.99
CA CYS A 304 28.08 -1.57 -11.18
C CYS A 304 28.89 -1.13 -12.41
N ASP A 305 29.70 -0.06 -12.29
CA ASP A 305 30.51 0.43 -13.40
C ASP A 305 31.64 -0.55 -13.68
N VAL A 306 31.87 -0.85 -14.96
CA VAL A 306 32.99 -1.67 -15.43
C VAL A 306 34.04 -0.77 -16.08
N VAL A 307 35.31 -1.14 -15.91
CA VAL A 307 36.47 -0.45 -16.51
C VAL A 307 36.68 -0.92 -17.94
#